data_AF-A0A6I3SPS1-F1
#
_entry.id   AF-A0A6I3SPS1-F1
#
_cell.length_a   1.000
_cell.length_b   1.000
_cell.length_c   1.000
_cell.angle_alpha   90.00
_cell.angle_beta   90.00
_cell.angle_gamma   90.00
#
_symmetry.space_group_name_H-M   'P 1'
#
loop_
_entity.id
_entity.type
_entity.pdbx_description
1 polymer ?
#
loop_
_entity_poly.entity_id
_entity_poly.type
_entity_poly.pdbx_seq_one_letter_code
_entity_poly.pdbx_strand_id
1 'polypeptide(L)' 'MAKYRIKTPNVIYNGVTEGVLFQNGEAIVEDERLKNLLMSDYGYTVEVIEEEIVEDKKPKTAAK' A
#
# COMPACT_ATOMS: atom_id res chain seq x y z
N MET A 1 -12.35 -8.72 7.67
CA MET A 1 -12.52 -7.40 7.01
C MET A 1 -11.52 -7.38 5.86
N ALA A 2 -11.94 -7.05 4.65
CA ALA A 2 -11.01 -7.05 3.51
C ALA A 2 -9.91 -6.01 3.74
N LYS A 3 -8.65 -6.38 3.51
CA LYS A 3 -7.51 -5.46 3.56
C LYS A 3 -7.10 -5.10 2.14
N TYR A 4 -6.81 -3.84 1.91
CA TYR A 4 -6.37 -3.34 0.60
C TYR A 4 -4.93 -2.85 0.71
N ARG A 5 -4.04 -3.39 -0.11
CA ARG A 5 -2.67 -2.90 -0.26
C ARG A 5 -2.65 -1.84 -1.35
N ILE A 6 -2.32 -0.62 -0.96
CA ILE A 6 -2.17 0.51 -1.87
C ILE A 6 -0.70 0.64 -2.23
N LYS A 7 -0.38 0.66 -3.52
CA LYS A 7 0.96 0.87 -4.05
C LYS A 7 1.00 2.18 -4.83
N THR A 8 1.85 3.08 -4.37
CA THR A 8 2.17 4.32 -5.08
C THR A 8 3.14 4.01 -6.23
N PRO A 9 3.18 4.85 -7.28
CA PRO A 9 4.17 4.71 -8.34
C PRO A 9 5.62 4.93 -7.86
N ASN A 10 5.81 5.57 -6.71
CA ASN A 10 7.12 5.84 -6.14
C ASN A 10 7.47 4.83 -5.04
N VAL A 11 8.25 3.81 -5.38
CA VAL A 11 8.65 2.71 -4.48
C VAL A 11 9.56 3.14 -3.31
N ILE A 12 10.09 4.36 -3.31
CA ILE A 12 10.86 4.91 -2.18
C ILE A 12 10.05 5.92 -1.36
N TYR A 13 8.76 6.10 -1.68
CA TYR A 13 7.90 7.03 -0.96
C TYR A 13 7.68 6.54 0.48
N ASN A 14 8.04 7.38 1.43
CA ASN A 14 7.78 7.18 2.85
C ASN A 14 7.10 8.45 3.36
N GLY A 15 5.84 8.33 3.80
CA GLY A 15 5.03 9.49 4.15
C GLY A 15 3.63 9.13 4.58
N VAL A 16 2.84 10.15 4.90
CA VAL A 16 1.43 9.98 5.27
C VAL A 16 0.58 10.69 4.21
N THR A 17 -0.37 9.98 3.62
CA THR A 17 -1.34 10.52 2.65
C THR A 17 -2.74 10.21 3.16
N GLU A 18 -3.60 11.22 3.32
CA GLU A 18 -4.99 11.04 3.81
C GLU A 18 -5.10 10.24 5.13
N GLY A 19 -4.10 10.39 6.01
CA GLY A 19 -4.01 9.63 7.27
C GLY A 19 -3.48 8.20 7.13
N VAL A 20 -3.13 7.77 5.92
CA VAL A 20 -2.56 6.45 5.62
C VAL A 20 -1.04 6.55 5.59
N LEU A 21 -0.37 5.75 6.41
CA LEU A 21 1.09 5.66 6.43
C LEU A 21 1.58 4.77 5.29
N PHE A 22 2.36 5.36 4.39
CA PHE A 22 3.06 4.67 3.32
C PHE A 22 4.52 4.43 3.71
N GLN A 23 4.98 3.20 3.46
CA GLN A 23 6.37 2.79 3.62
C GLN A 23 6.83 2.10 2.36
N ASN A 24 7.95 2.55 1.78
CA ASN A 24 8.49 2.06 0.51
C ASN A 24 7.43 2.05 -0.62
N GLY A 25 6.62 3.10 -0.67
CA GLY A 25 5.56 3.26 -1.65
C GLY A 25 4.35 2.36 -1.43
N GLU A 26 4.23 1.69 -0.28
CA GLU A 26 3.12 0.78 0.00
C GLU A 26 2.41 1.14 1.30
N ALA A 27 1.09 0.94 1.34
CA ALA A 27 0.30 1.06 2.56
C ALA A 27 -0.79 0.00 2.61
N ILE A 28 -1.26 -0.31 3.81
CA ILE A 28 -2.42 -1.18 4.03
C ILE A 28 -3.56 -0.33 4.56
N VAL A 29 -4.72 -0.41 3.91
CA VAL A 29 -5.95 0.26 4.32
C VAL A 29 -7.07 -0.76 4.47
N GLU A 30 -7.90 -0.58 5.48
CA GLU A 30 -9.08 -1.43 5.74
C GLU A 30 -10.39 -0.74 5.34
N ASP A 31 -10.32 0.56 5.00
CA ASP A 31 -11.46 1.36 4.56
C ASP A 31 -11.55 1.39 3.04
N GLU A 32 -12.68 0.93 2.51
CA GLU A 32 -12.97 0.95 1.08
C GLU A 32 -13.08 2.37 0.52
N ARG A 33 -13.49 3.36 1.32
CA ARG A 33 -13.52 4.77 0.91
C ARG A 33 -12.12 5.29 0.68
N LEU A 34 -11.18 5.00 1.59
CA LEU A 34 -9.77 5.38 1.42
C LEU A 34 -9.15 4.66 0.23
N LYS A 35 -9.43 3.37 0.05
CA LYS A 35 -9.02 2.61 -1.14
C LYS A 35 -9.47 3.30 -2.42
N ASN A 36 -10.75 3.62 -2.53
CA ASN A 36 -11.31 4.26 -3.73
C ASN A 36 -10.73 5.65 -3.95
N LEU A 37 -10.57 6.44 -2.90
CA LEU A 37 -9.98 7.79 -2.98
C LEU A 37 -8.52 7.74 -3.44
N LEU A 38 -7.69 6.87 -2.85
CA LEU A 38 -6.30 6.70 -3.24
C LEU A 38 -6.16 6.16 -4.67
N MET A 39 -7.08 5.31 -5.11
CA MET A 39 -7.09 4.81 -6.49
C MET A 39 -7.56 5.86 -7.50
N SER A 40 -8.68 6.52 -7.23
CA SER A 40 -9.33 7.45 -8.16
C SER A 40 -8.68 8.82 -8.20
N ASP A 41 -8.32 9.39 -7.05
CA ASP A 41 -7.83 10.77 -6.96
C ASP A 41 -6.31 10.82 -7.10
N TYR A 42 -5.60 9.84 -6.52
CA TYR A 42 -4.13 9.78 -6.54
C TYR A 42 -3.57 8.86 -7.63
N GLY A 43 -4.41 8.05 -8.28
CA GLY A 43 -3.98 7.11 -9.32
C GLY A 43 -3.10 5.97 -8.79
N TYR A 44 -3.27 5.59 -7.52
CA TYR A 44 -2.50 4.50 -6.91
C TYR A 44 -3.06 3.12 -7.29
N THR A 45 -2.19 2.11 -7.29
CA THR A 45 -2.58 0.73 -7.57
C THR A 45 -3.11 0.09 -6.31
N VAL A 46 -4.20 -0.67 -6.44
CA VAL A 46 -4.82 -1.39 -5.32
C VAL A 46 -4.72 -2.88 -5.54
N GLU A 47 -4.22 -3.60 -4.54
CA GLU A 47 -4.28 -5.06 -4.45
C GLU A 47 -5.20 -5.45 -3.29
N VAL A 48 -6.22 -6.25 -3.57
CA VAL A 48 -7.09 -6.80 -2.52
C VAL A 48 -6.33 -7.95 -1.88
N ILE A 49 -6.06 -7.84 -0.58
CA ILE A 49 -5.54 -8.95 0.22
C ILE A 49 -6.76 -9.73 0.70
N GLU A 50 -7.16 -10.72 -0.08
CA GLU A 50 -7.93 -11.85 0.46
C GLU A 50 -6.98 -12.61 1.39
N GLU A 51 -7.45 -13.02 2.58
CA GLU A 51 -6.66 -13.78 3.55
C GLU A 51 -6.33 -15.19 3.02
N GLU A 52 -5.56 -15.28 1.95
CA GLU A 52 -4.67 -16.40 1.69
C GLU A 52 -3.27 -15.94 2.07
N ILE A 53 -2.71 -16.67 3.03
CA ILE A 53 -1.41 -16.46 3.65
C ILE A 53 -0.35 -16.54 2.55
N VAL A 54 0.04 -15.40 1.96
CA VAL A 54 1.18 -15.34 1.05
C VAL A 54 2.23 -14.44 1.68
N GLU A 55 3.19 -15.12 2.31
CA GLU A 55 4.50 -14.60 2.67
C GLU A 55 5.12 -13.79 1.52
N ASP A 56 5.92 -12.79 1.94
CA ASP A 56 7.06 -12.25 1.23
C ASP A 56 6.82 -11.25 0.08
N LYS A 57 7.21 -10.00 0.35
CA LYS A 57 8.32 -9.36 -0.36
C LYS A 57 8.73 -8.07 0.34
N LYS A 58 9.62 -8.24 1.32
CA LYS A 58 10.45 -7.15 1.86
C LYS A 58 11.51 -6.84 0.80
N PRO A 59 11.62 -5.61 0.24
CA PRO A 59 12.76 -5.30 -0.61
C PRO A 59 14.03 -5.32 0.25
N LYS A 60 15.01 -6.08 -0.22
CA LYS A 60 16.35 -6.22 0.37
C LYS A 60 17.02 -4.84 0.47
N THR A 61 17.23 -4.31 1.68
CA THR A 61 18.31 -3.33 1.86
C THR A 61 19.61 -4.10 1.95
N ALA A 62 20.40 -3.96 0.90
CA ALA A 62 21.74 -4.50 0.76
C ALA A 62 22.65 -4.01 1.89
N ALA A 63 23.47 -4.93 2.37
CA ALA A 63 24.53 -4.73 3.33
C ALA A 63 25.54 -3.66 2.88
N LYS A 64 26.10 -2.95 3.87
CA LYS A 64 27.49 -2.46 3.80
C LYS A 64 28.13 -2.62 5.17
#